data_AF-A0A6N4SV42-F1
#
_entry.id   AF-A0A6N4SV42-F1
#
_cell.length_a   1.000
_cell.length_b   1.000
_cell.length_c   1.000
_cell.angle_alpha   90.00
_cell.angle_beta   90.00
_cell.angle_gamma   90.00
#
_symmetry.space_group_name_H-M   'P 1'
#
loop_
_entity.id
_entity.type
_entity.pdbx_description
1 polymer ?
#
loop_
_entity_poly.entity_id
_entity_poly.type
_entity_poly.pdbx_seq_one_letter_code
_entity_poly.pdbx_strand_id
1 'polypeptide(L)'
;MIVSLRLKAAGIIEIVIAMLIICVVMIGSSVLYARLLDGSKGMLRMKAECAATEIYAKTLREKSFVAEEGIIHEMQFIKEISTEPATEGLCKVSIKLLNEKGALIYHFNALTRIQK
;
A
#
# COMPACT_ATOMS: atom_id res chain seq x y z
N MET A 1 34.27 22.28 49.80
CA MET A 1 33.14 21.32 49.63
C MET A 1 32.00 21.82 48.73
N ILE A 2 31.74 23.13 48.63
CA ILE A 2 30.65 23.70 47.80
C ILE A 2 30.96 23.64 46.28
N VAL A 3 32.23 23.77 45.90
CA VAL A 3 32.67 23.77 44.49
C VAL A 3 32.45 22.40 43.81
N SER A 4 32.68 21.29 44.52
CA SER A 4 32.47 19.93 44.00
C SER A 4 30.99 19.58 43.80
N LEU A 5 30.08 20.19 44.56
CA LEU A 5 28.63 19.98 44.41
C LEU A 5 28.11 20.68 43.14
N ARG A 6 28.59 21.89 42.87
CA ARG A 6 28.24 22.66 41.67
C ARG A 6 28.73 22.01 40.39
N LEU A 7 29.94 21.42 40.38
CA LEU A 7 30.44 20.66 39.23
C LEU A 7 29.61 19.39 38.95
N LYS A 8 29.21 18.65 39.99
CA LYS A 8 28.34 17.47 39.84
C LYS A 8 26.96 17.84 39.30
N ALA A 9 26.39 18.95 39.77
CA ALA A 9 25.11 19.46 39.28
C ALA A 9 25.19 19.91 37.81
N ALA A 10 26.28 20.58 37.41
CA ALA A 10 26.51 20.98 36.02
C ALA A 10 26.60 19.78 35.07
N GLY A 11 27.32 18.72 35.45
CA GLY A 11 27.41 17.50 34.65
C GLY A 11 26.08 16.75 34.51
N ILE A 12 25.24 16.75 35.55
CA ILE A 12 23.89 16.17 35.48
C ILE A 12 23.01 16.97 34.51
N ILE A 13 23.10 18.30 34.53
CA ILE A 13 22.34 19.17 33.63
C ILE A 13 22.75 18.93 32.17
N GLU A 14 24.04 18.80 31.86
CA GLU A 14 24.52 18.48 30.52
C GLU A 14 24.00 17.13 30.02
N ILE A 15 23.98 16.10 30.87
CA ILE A 15 23.44 14.78 30.52
C ILE A 15 21.94 14.86 30.22
N VAL A 16 21.18 15.62 31.01
CA VAL A 16 19.74 15.82 30.79
C VAL A 16 19.47 16.56 29.48
N ILE A 17 20.26 17.58 29.17
CA ILE A 17 20.17 18.31 27.89
C ILE A 17 20.50 17.37 26.73
N ALA A 18 21.55 16.55 26.84
CA ALA A 18 21.90 15.57 25.82
C ALA A 18 20.79 14.54 25.60
N MET A 19 20.16 14.02 26.67
CA MET A 19 19.02 13.10 26.56
C MET A 19 17.82 13.76 25.88
N LEU A 20 17.53 15.03 26.18
CA LEU A 20 16.45 15.77 25.52
C LEU A 20 16.69 15.89 24.01
N ILE A 21 17.91 16.23 23.61
CA ILE A 21 18.28 16.33 22.18
C ILE A 21 18.10 14.98 21.49
N ILE A 22 18.59 13.89 22.10
CA ILE A 22 18.44 12.53 21.56
C ILE A 22 16.96 12.15 21.39
N CYS A 23 16.12 12.45 22.39
CA CYS A 23 14.69 12.19 22.33
C CYS A 23 14.02 12.93 21.16
N VAL A 24 14.32 14.22 20.97
CA VAL A 24 13.74 15.02 19.88
C VAL A 24 14.17 14.46 18.52
N VAL A 25 15.44 14.08 18.36
CA VAL A 25 15.95 13.48 17.13
C VAL A 25 15.27 12.14 16.84
N MET A 26 15.13 11.26 17.83
CA MET A 26 14.45 9.97 17.66
C MET A 26 12.97 10.13 17.28
N ILE A 27 12.27 11.10 17.87
CA ILE A 27 10.88 11.39 17.51
C ILE A 27 10.82 11.88 16.05
N GLY A 28 11.71 12.79 15.65
CA GLY A 28 11.79 13.26 14.27
C GLY A 28 12.05 12.13 13.26
N SER A 29 13.03 11.28 13.55
CA SER A 29 13.39 10.14 12.68
C SER A 29 12.27 9.10 12.59
N SER A 30 11.57 8.80 13.68
CA SER A 30 10.47 7.82 13.67
C SER A 30 9.27 8.31 12.86
N VAL A 31 8.92 9.60 12.96
CA VAL A 31 7.86 10.21 12.13
C VAL A 31 8.24 10.19 10.65
N LEU A 32 9.49 10.52 10.32
CA LEU A 32 9.96 10.50 8.93
C LEU A 32 9.92 9.07 8.36
N TYR A 33 10.36 8.08 9.15
CA TYR A 33 10.34 6.67 8.76
C TYR A 33 8.91 6.15 8.53
N ALA A 34 7.97 6.50 9.42
CA ALA A 34 6.56 6.16 9.25
C ALA A 34 5.97 6.75 7.95
N ARG A 35 6.29 8.02 7.63
CA ARG A 35 5.84 8.66 6.39
C ARG A 35 6.44 8.03 5.13
N LEU A 36 7.70 7.60 5.16
CA LEU A 36 8.34 6.89 4.04
C LEU A 36 7.71 5.51 3.82
N LEU A 37 7.39 4.80 4.90
CA LEU A 37 6.66 3.53 4.83
C LEU A 37 5.27 3.70 4.24
N ASP A 38 4.53 4.74 4.63
CA ASP A 38 3.21 5.02 4.07
C ASP A 38 3.27 5.48 2.62
N GLY A 39 4.27 6.28 2.24
CA GLY A 39 4.54 6.63 0.84
C GLY A 39 4.81 5.40 -0.03
N SER A 40 5.55 4.42 0.50
CA SER A 40 5.82 3.15 -0.20
C SER A 40 4.54 2.33 -0.41
N LYS A 41 3.63 2.29 0.57
CA LYS A 41 2.31 1.65 0.41
C LYS A 41 1.44 2.38 -0.61
N GLY A 42 1.47 3.72 -0.62
CA GLY A 42 0.77 4.55 -1.61
C GLY A 42 1.26 4.27 -3.03
N MET A 43 2.57 4.17 -3.22
CA MET A 43 3.17 3.83 -4.52
C MET A 43 2.76 2.43 -5.00
N LEU A 44 2.74 1.44 -4.12
CA LEU A 44 2.28 0.09 -4.46
C LEU A 44 0.80 0.07 -4.88
N ARG A 45 -0.05 0.83 -4.18
CA ARG A 45 -1.47 0.99 -4.55
C ARG A 45 -1.64 1.65 -5.91
N MET A 46 -0.93 2.73 -6.18
CA MET A 46 -1.01 3.43 -7.46
C MET A 46 -0.57 2.53 -8.62
N LYS A 47 0.52 1.76 -8.45
CA LYS A 47 0.94 0.76 -9.45
C LYS A 47 -0.12 -0.31 -9.67
N ALA A 48 -0.75 -0.79 -8.59
CA ALA A 48 -1.83 -1.76 -8.67
C ALA A 48 -3.06 -1.18 -9.38
N GLU A 49 -3.45 0.07 -9.12
CA GLU A 49 -4.55 0.74 -9.81
C GLU A 49 -4.32 0.84 -11.32
N CYS A 50 -3.12 1.24 -11.75
CA CYS A 50 -2.75 1.28 -13.16
C CYS A 50 -2.84 -0.10 -13.81
N ALA A 51 -2.28 -1.13 -13.17
CA ALA A 51 -2.32 -2.50 -13.68
C ALA A 51 -3.76 -3.05 -13.79
N ALA A 52 -4.59 -2.87 -12.77
CA ALA A 52 -5.99 -3.31 -12.80
C ALA A 52 -6.79 -2.63 -13.93
N THR A 53 -6.53 -1.33 -14.15
CA THR A 53 -7.18 -0.55 -15.21
C THR A 53 -6.76 -1.04 -16.59
N GLU A 54 -5.48 -1.37 -16.78
CA GLU A 54 -4.96 -1.92 -18.04
C GLU A 54 -5.57 -3.29 -18.35
N ILE A 55 -5.62 -4.21 -17.36
CA ILE A 55 -6.24 -5.54 -17.50
C ILE A 55 -7.73 -5.42 -17.82
N TYR A 56 -8.42 -4.49 -17.17
CA TYR A 56 -9.84 -4.24 -17.44
C TYR A 56 -10.05 -3.72 -18.87
N ALA A 57 -9.25 -2.75 -19.31
CA ALA A 57 -9.32 -2.21 -20.67
C ALA A 57 -9.01 -3.28 -21.74
N LYS A 58 -8.03 -4.15 -21.48
CA LYS A 58 -7.71 -5.29 -22.34
C LYS A 58 -8.87 -6.29 -22.41
N THR A 59 -9.47 -6.62 -21.26
CA THR A 59 -10.64 -7.51 -21.18
C THR A 59 -11.85 -6.96 -21.94
N LEU A 60 -12.08 -5.64 -21.88
CA LEU A 60 -13.12 -4.97 -22.69
C LEU A 60 -12.84 -5.08 -24.20
N ARG A 61 -11.57 -5.01 -24.61
CA ARG A 61 -11.19 -5.06 -26.04
C ARG A 61 -11.23 -6.46 -26.63
N GLU A 62 -10.79 -7.47 -25.90
CA GLU A 62 -10.56 -8.81 -26.46
C GLU A 62 -11.83 -9.68 -26.56
N LYS A 63 -13.01 -9.22 -26.13
CA LYS A 63 -14.29 -9.98 -26.05
C LYS A 63 -14.22 -11.32 -25.30
N SER A 64 -13.04 -11.78 -24.89
CA SER A 64 -12.78 -12.99 -24.13
C SER A 64 -12.90 -12.70 -22.64
N PHE A 65 -14.09 -12.96 -22.11
CA PHE A 65 -14.41 -12.87 -20.69
C PHE A 65 -13.90 -14.08 -19.90
N VAL A 66 -12.68 -14.53 -20.18
CA VAL A 66 -12.06 -15.69 -19.53
C VAL A 66 -11.46 -15.28 -18.18
N ALA A 67 -11.74 -16.09 -17.16
CA ALA A 67 -11.09 -15.99 -15.86
C ALA A 67 -9.64 -16.47 -15.99
N GLU A 68 -8.70 -15.68 -15.47
CA GLU A 68 -7.27 -15.92 -15.68
C GLU A 68 -6.48 -15.46 -14.47
N GLU A 69 -5.40 -16.18 -14.18
CA GLU A 69 -4.38 -15.80 -13.21
C GLU A 69 -3.08 -15.55 -13.96
N GLY A 70 -2.35 -14.52 -13.54
CA GLY A 70 -1.09 -14.18 -14.18
C GLY A 70 -0.24 -13.22 -13.36
N ILE A 71 0.91 -12.85 -13.93
CA ILE A 71 1.88 -11.95 -13.29
C ILE A 71 2.09 -10.73 -14.18
N ILE A 72 1.93 -9.54 -13.61
CA ILE A 72 2.21 -8.26 -14.27
C ILE A 72 3.12 -7.46 -13.35
N HIS A 73 4.30 -7.08 -13.84
CA HIS A 73 5.26 -6.23 -13.12
C HIS A 73 5.44 -6.62 -11.64
N GLU A 74 5.75 -7.90 -11.39
CA GLU A 74 5.99 -8.47 -10.05
C GLU A 74 4.74 -8.59 -9.15
N MET A 75 3.55 -8.28 -9.66
CA MET A 75 2.28 -8.47 -8.96
C MET A 75 1.50 -9.65 -9.54
N GLN A 76 0.96 -10.49 -8.67
CA GLN A 76 0.05 -11.55 -9.08
C GLN A 76 -1.35 -10.96 -9.22
N PHE A 77 -2.00 -11.20 -10.36
CA PHE A 77 -3.39 -10.83 -10.57
C PHE A 77 -4.26 -12.06 -10.66
N ILE A 78 -5.46 -11.96 -10.10
CA ILE A 78 -6.52 -12.96 -10.19
C ILE A 78 -7.73 -12.26 -10.77
N LYS A 79 -8.07 -12.62 -12.00
CA LYS A 79 -9.24 -12.12 -12.72
C LYS A 79 -10.37 -13.13 -12.58
N GLU A 80 -11.39 -12.76 -11.81
CA GLU A 80 -12.62 -13.52 -11.62
C GLU A 80 -13.75 -12.85 -12.40
N ILE A 81 -14.45 -13.62 -13.22
CA ILE A 81 -15.65 -13.15 -13.92
C ILE A 81 -16.82 -13.99 -13.44
N SER A 82 -17.81 -13.33 -12.84
CA SER A 82 -19.03 -13.97 -12.35
C SER A 82 -20.24 -13.30 -12.98
N THR A 83 -21.19 -14.09 -13.46
CA THR A 83 -22.50 -13.57 -13.90
C THR A 83 -23.38 -13.36 -12.68
N GLU A 84 -23.83 -12.13 -12.45
CA GLU A 84 -24.81 -11.87 -11.38
C GLU A 84 -26.21 -12.29 -11.86
N PRO A 85 -26.97 -13.06 -11.06
CA PRO A 85 -28.21 -13.70 -11.50
C PRO A 85 -29.42 -12.75 -11.65
N ALA A 86 -29.28 -11.46 -11.33
CA ALA A 86 -30.43 -10.57 -11.13
C ALA A 86 -30.66 -9.51 -12.22
N THR A 87 -29.77 -9.33 -13.20
CA THR A 87 -29.88 -8.20 -14.13
C THR A 87 -29.40 -8.57 -15.54
N GLU A 88 -30.30 -8.37 -16.51
CA GLU A 88 -30.16 -8.58 -17.95
C GLU A 88 -28.73 -8.45 -18.51
N GLY A 89 -28.03 -9.59 -18.66
CA GLY A 89 -26.76 -9.67 -19.38
C GLY A 89 -25.60 -8.87 -18.78
N LEU A 90 -25.64 -8.56 -17.48
CA LEU A 90 -24.51 -7.95 -16.77
C LEU A 90 -23.58 -9.02 -16.20
N CYS A 91 -22.30 -8.90 -16.54
CA CYS A 91 -21.19 -9.63 -15.94
C CYS A 91 -20.50 -8.77 -14.90
N LYS A 92 -20.22 -9.34 -13.74
CA LYS A 92 -19.31 -8.76 -12.77
C LYS A 92 -17.89 -9.24 -13.07
N VAL A 93 -17.00 -8.28 -13.28
CA VAL A 93 -15.57 -8.51 -13.41
C VAL A 93 -14.91 -8.04 -12.12
N SER A 94 -14.30 -8.98 -11.42
CA SER A 94 -13.54 -8.75 -10.19
C SER A 94 -12.07 -9.02 -10.48
N ILE A 95 -11.22 -8.00 -10.34
CA ILE A 95 -9.77 -8.12 -10.50
C ILE A 95 -9.15 -7.88 -9.13
N LYS A 96 -8.48 -8.90 -8.59
CA LYS A 96 -7.72 -8.81 -7.34
C LYS A 96 -6.24 -8.78 -7.68
N LEU A 97 -5.51 -7.85 -7.07
CA LEU A 97 -4.05 -7.75 -7.18
C LEU A 97 -3.41 -8.06 -5.84
N LEU A 98 -2.52 -9.05 -5.86
CA LEU A 98 -1.76 -9.53 -4.73
C LEU A 98 -0.30 -9.09 -4.87
N ASN A 99 0.34 -8.73 -3.76
CA ASN A 99 1.78 -8.53 -3.74
C ASN A 99 2.54 -9.87 -3.76
N GLU A 100 3.86 -9.81 -3.87
CA GLU A 100 4.76 -10.97 -3.80
C GLU A 100 4.60 -11.83 -2.54
N LYS A 101 4.02 -11.29 -1.46
CA LYS A 101 3.75 -11.99 -0.19
C LYS A 101 2.33 -12.57 -0.12
N GLY A 102 1.55 -12.50 -1.20
CA GLY A 102 0.17 -12.97 -1.26
C GLY A 102 -0.85 -12.08 -0.55
N ALA A 103 -0.46 -10.88 -0.10
CA ALA A 103 -1.38 -9.94 0.53
C ALA A 103 -2.13 -9.11 -0.52
N LEU A 104 -3.44 -8.97 -0.33
CA LEU A 104 -4.31 -8.14 -1.18
C LEU A 104 -3.91 -6.67 -1.08
N ILE A 105 -3.44 -6.11 -2.20
CA ILE A 105 -3.10 -4.69 -2.31
C ILE A 105 -4.33 -3.91 -2.79
N TYR A 106 -5.06 -4.48 -3.75
CA TYR A 106 -6.11 -3.79 -4.47
C TYR A 106 -7.18 -4.77 -4.99
N HIS A 107 -8.43 -4.31 -4.98
CA HIS A 107 -9.57 -5.04 -5.51
C HIS A 107 -10.43 -4.10 -6.36
N PHE A 108 -10.57 -4.44 -7.63
CA PHE A 108 -11.40 -3.72 -8.58
C PHE A 108 -12.64 -4.55 -8.90
N ASN A 109 -13.82 -3.94 -8.82
CA ASN A 109 -15.07 -4.54 -9.25
C ASN A 109 -15.72 -3.63 -10.28
N ALA A 110 -16.08 -4.19 -11.43
CA ALA A 110 -16.88 -3.51 -12.44
C ALA A 110 -18.01 -4.41 -12.91
N LEU A 111 -19.14 -3.79 -13.24
CA LEU A 111 -20.22 -4.44 -13.96
C LEU A 111 -20.08 -4.06 -15.44
N THR A 112 -19.99 -5.06 -16.30
CA THR A 112 -19.92 -4.89 -17.75
C THR A 112 -21.09 -5.61 -18.40
N ARG A 113 -21.67 -5.03 -19.45
CA ARG A 113 -22.76 -5.65 -20.20
C ARG A 113 -22.18 -6.55 -21.28
N ILE A 114 -22.62 -7.80 -21.36
CA ILE A 114 -22.28 -8.68 -22.47
C ILE A 114 -22.97 -8.12 -23.73
N GLN A 115 -22.23 -7.42 -24.59
CA GLN A 115 -22.70 -7.16 -25.95
C GLN A 115 -22.43 -8.42 -26.78
N LYS A 116 -23.51 -9.13 -27.14
CA LYS A 116 -23.47 -10.22 -28.14
C LYS A 116 -23.02 -9.66 -29.49
#